data_AF-A0A0J1F8Z7-F1
#
_entry.id   AF-A0A0J1F8Z7-F1
#
_cell.length_a   1.000
_cell.length_b   1.000
_cell.length_c   1.000
_cell.angle_alpha   90.00
_cell.angle_beta   90.00
_cell.angle_gamma   90.00
#
_symmetry.space_group_name_H-M   'P 1'
#
loop_
_entity.id
_entity.type
_entity.pdbx_description
1 polymer ?
#
loop_
_entity_poly.entity_id
_entity_poly.type
_entity_poly.pdbx_seq_one_letter_code
_entity_poly.pdbx_strand_id
1 'polypeptide(L)'
;MGMTSVVADPMPLPAEGLVLVAYEEHPEAFQVKVYEEEDFGVGGDPGGNQQEIARYLVCREHLPQALSELREMYTGWAKVERTQPLKIIGIHNEDPFTLFIQFSLGERYFIYERGRGSRSETVREELFGRKHHLRLRFLNKEDEKYLIAALRFLPKAKKAIGFYPYAPAARSSGCQRPGTCGR
;
A
#
# COMPACT_ATOMS: atom_id res chain seq x y z
N MET A 1 -17.15 16.80 22.11
CA MET A 1 -16.40 17.58 21.10
C MET A 1 -16.70 16.94 19.76
N GLY A 2 -17.65 17.49 19.02
CA GLY A 2 -18.02 16.97 17.70
C GLY A 2 -16.98 17.40 16.69
N MET A 3 -16.29 16.45 16.07
CA MET A 3 -15.56 16.69 14.83
C MET A 3 -16.61 16.97 13.75
N THR A 4 -16.90 18.24 13.49
CA THR A 4 -17.56 18.65 12.25
C THR A 4 -16.58 18.35 11.11
N SER A 5 -16.64 17.12 10.61
CA SER A 5 -15.94 16.70 9.40
C SER A 5 -16.60 17.42 8.23
N VAL A 6 -15.95 18.46 7.71
CA VAL A 6 -16.26 18.91 6.36
C VAL A 6 -15.61 17.87 5.45
N VAL A 7 -16.43 16.94 4.98
CA VAL A 7 -16.11 16.11 3.82
C VAL A 7 -15.99 17.09 2.66
N ALA A 8 -14.79 17.27 2.10
CA ALA A 8 -14.75 17.81 0.75
C ALA A 8 -15.50 16.82 -0.12
N ASP A 9 -16.51 17.29 -0.86
CA ASP A 9 -17.43 16.43 -1.61
C ASP A 9 -16.65 15.31 -2.31
N PRO A 10 -17.06 14.03 -2.15
CA PRO A 10 -16.41 12.91 -2.80
C PRO A 10 -16.24 13.24 -4.28
N MET A 11 -14.99 13.20 -4.75
CA MET A 11 -14.67 13.51 -6.13
C MET A 11 -14.60 12.18 -6.88
N PRO A 12 -15.64 11.82 -7.65
CA PRO A 12 -15.58 10.62 -8.48
C PRO A 12 -14.48 10.78 -9.53
N LEU A 13 -13.81 9.67 -9.82
CA LEU A 13 -12.95 9.47 -10.99
C LEU A 13 -13.71 8.56 -11.96
N PRO A 14 -14.69 9.12 -12.71
CA PRO A 14 -15.74 8.35 -13.39
C PRO A 14 -15.25 7.47 -14.55
N ALA A 15 -13.98 7.54 -14.94
CA ALA A 15 -13.41 6.64 -15.95
C ALA A 15 -12.65 5.46 -15.32
N GLU A 16 -12.47 5.47 -14.00
CA GLU A 16 -11.58 4.55 -13.28
C GLU A 16 -12.31 3.70 -12.24
N GLY A 17 -13.60 3.97 -11.98
CA GLY A 17 -14.36 3.29 -10.91
C GLY A 17 -13.77 3.58 -9.52
N LEU A 18 -13.16 4.75 -9.36
CA LEU A 18 -12.50 5.18 -8.12
C LEU A 18 -13.15 6.45 -7.56
N VAL A 19 -13.04 6.62 -6.24
CA VAL A 19 -13.49 7.80 -5.52
C VAL A 19 -12.35 8.36 -4.69
N LEU A 20 -12.07 9.65 -4.86
CA LEU A 20 -11.16 10.42 -4.01
C LEU A 20 -11.96 11.19 -2.98
N VAL A 21 -11.57 11.11 -1.72
CA VAL A 21 -12.21 11.90 -0.66
C VAL A 21 -11.16 12.53 0.23
N ALA A 22 -11.28 13.84 0.45
CA ALA A 22 -10.42 14.58 1.36
C ALA A 22 -11.19 14.92 2.65
N TYR A 23 -10.56 14.61 3.78
CA TYR A 23 -11.05 14.90 5.12
C TYR A 23 -10.11 15.87 5.80
N GLU A 24 -10.64 16.84 6.53
CA GLU A 24 -9.83 17.65 7.41
C GLU A 24 -9.42 16.81 8.62
N GLU A 25 -8.13 16.47 8.73
CA GLU A 25 -7.59 15.71 9.86
C GLU A 25 -7.17 16.67 10.99
N HIS A 26 -6.48 17.75 10.62
CA HIS A 26 -6.02 18.82 11.49
C HIS A 26 -6.11 20.18 10.77
N PRO A 27 -6.05 21.32 11.47
CA PRO A 27 -6.20 22.66 10.86
C PRO A 27 -5.27 22.94 9.68
N GLU A 28 -4.12 22.27 9.63
CA GLU A 28 -3.07 22.47 8.62
C GLU A 28 -2.99 21.32 7.59
N ALA A 29 -3.75 20.24 7.77
CA ALA A 29 -3.60 19.05 6.95
C ALA A 29 -4.91 18.32 6.65
N PHE A 30 -5.00 17.86 5.41
CA PHE A 30 -6.05 16.99 4.91
C PHE A 30 -5.54 15.56 4.77
N GLN A 31 -6.40 14.62 5.13
CA GLN A 31 -6.23 13.23 4.77
C GLN A 31 -6.99 12.97 3.47
N VAL A 32 -6.29 12.60 2.40
CA VAL A 32 -6.90 12.20 1.13
C VAL A 32 -6.89 10.68 1.05
N LYS A 33 -8.05 10.07 0.84
CA LYS A 33 -8.21 8.63 0.70
C LYS A 33 -8.74 8.27 -0.68
N VAL A 34 -8.33 7.12 -1.18
CA VAL A 34 -8.73 6.57 -2.48
C VAL A 34 -9.51 5.28 -2.25
N TYR A 35 -10.66 5.15 -2.88
CA TYR A 35 -11.54 3.99 -2.78
C TYR A 35 -11.91 3.47 -4.16
N GLU A 36 -12.25 2.18 -4.25
CA GLU A 36 -13.10 1.71 -5.34
C GLU A 36 -14.52 2.25 -5.11
N GLU A 37 -15.23 2.60 -6.18
CA GLU A 37 -16.58 3.15 -6.10
C GLU A 37 -17.56 2.18 -5.42
N GLU A 38 -17.39 0.88 -5.65
CA GLU A 38 -18.21 -0.18 -5.04
C GLU A 38 -17.98 -0.34 -3.52
N ASP A 39 -16.77 -0.02 -3.05
CA ASP A 39 -16.41 -0.06 -1.63
C ASP A 39 -16.69 1.28 -0.93
N PHE A 40 -17.00 2.32 -1.71
CA PHE A 40 -17.34 3.63 -1.17
C PHE A 40 -18.75 3.62 -0.55
N GLY A 41 -18.84 3.86 0.76
CA GLY A 41 -20.11 3.95 1.49
C GLY A 41 -20.56 2.65 2.19
N VAL A 42 -19.86 1.52 2.00
CA VAL A 42 -20.16 0.24 2.69
C VAL A 42 -19.94 0.32 4.21
N GLY A 43 -19.22 1.35 4.70
CA GLY A 43 -18.85 1.54 6.10
C GLY A 43 -19.66 2.59 6.90
N GLY A 44 -20.67 3.24 6.33
CA GLY A 44 -21.52 4.26 7.00
C GLY A 44 -20.82 5.59 7.37
N ASP A 45 -19.53 5.56 7.67
CA ASP A 45 -18.65 6.73 7.84
C ASP A 45 -17.38 6.58 6.97
N PRO A 46 -17.13 7.50 6.03
CA PRO A 46 -15.92 7.50 5.22
C PRO A 46 -14.61 7.66 6.04
N GLY A 47 -14.71 8.18 7.27
CA GLY A 47 -13.59 8.25 8.23
C GLY A 47 -13.08 6.88 8.68
N GLY A 48 -13.98 5.89 8.82
CA GLY A 48 -13.70 4.55 9.35
C GLY A 48 -13.64 3.42 8.32
N ASN A 49 -13.94 3.70 7.04
CA ASN A 49 -13.89 2.69 6.00
C ASN A 49 -12.45 2.18 5.80
N GLN A 50 -12.21 0.91 6.15
CA GLN A 50 -10.93 0.21 6.04
C GLN A 50 -10.68 -0.37 4.64
N GLN A 51 -11.56 -0.14 3.67
CA GLN A 51 -11.37 -0.60 2.30
C GLN A 51 -10.67 0.44 1.41
N GLU A 52 -9.98 1.42 2.00
CA GLU A 52 -9.19 2.35 1.18
C GLU A 52 -8.08 1.61 0.43
N ILE A 53 -7.89 1.97 -0.83
CA ILE A 53 -6.74 1.59 -1.67
C ILE A 53 -5.49 2.31 -1.17
N ALA A 54 -5.62 3.60 -0.86
CA ALA A 54 -4.52 4.43 -0.42
C ALA A 54 -4.98 5.57 0.48
N ARG A 55 -4.02 6.07 1.26
CA ARG A 55 -4.17 7.19 2.16
C ARG A 55 -2.96 8.11 2.04
N TYR A 56 -3.22 9.41 1.90
CA TYR A 56 -2.22 10.45 1.76
C TYR A 56 -2.49 11.55 2.79
N LEU A 57 -1.43 12.07 3.41
CA LEU A 57 -1.50 13.26 4.24
C LEU A 57 -0.99 14.44 3.42
N VAL A 58 -1.79 15.49 3.32
CA VAL A 58 -1.56 16.62 2.42
C VAL A 58 -1.73 17.93 3.18
N CYS A 59 -0.76 18.83 3.09
CA CYS A 59 -0.88 20.16 3.67
C CYS A 59 -2.05 20.95 3.05
N ARG A 60 -2.79 21.71 3.84
CA ARG A 60 -3.98 22.48 3.40
C ARG A 60 -3.71 23.36 2.19
N GLU A 61 -2.57 24.05 2.17
CA GLU A 61 -2.17 24.93 1.06
C GLU A 61 -1.87 24.18 -0.25
N HIS A 62 -1.56 22.89 -0.17
CA HIS A 62 -1.21 22.04 -1.32
C HIS A 62 -2.34 21.12 -1.77
N LEU A 63 -3.51 21.18 -1.11
CA LEU A 63 -4.63 20.26 -1.38
C LEU A 63 -5.07 20.25 -2.86
N PRO A 64 -5.30 21.41 -3.53
CA PRO A 64 -5.74 21.40 -4.92
C PRO A 64 -4.72 20.74 -5.86
N GLN A 65 -3.43 21.00 -5.64
CA GLN A 65 -2.36 20.39 -6.43
C GLN A 65 -2.29 18.88 -6.17
N ALA A 66 -2.33 18.45 -4.91
CA ALA A 66 -2.28 17.03 -4.56
C ALA A 66 -3.46 16.25 -5.14
N LEU A 67 -4.68 16.81 -5.13
CA LEU A 67 -5.84 16.18 -5.76
C LEU A 67 -5.66 16.02 -7.27
N SER A 68 -5.10 17.02 -7.95
CA SER A 68 -4.77 16.93 -9.37
C SER A 68 -3.71 15.85 -9.65
N GLU A 69 -2.66 15.78 -8.83
CA GLU A 69 -1.59 14.80 -8.97
C GLU A 69 -2.07 13.37 -8.69
N LEU A 70 -2.94 13.18 -7.68
CA LEU A 70 -3.57 11.89 -7.39
C LEU A 70 -4.48 11.46 -8.53
N ARG A 71 -5.27 12.37 -9.09
CA ARG A 71 -6.08 12.08 -10.28
C ARG A 71 -5.22 11.62 -11.45
N GLU A 72 -4.12 12.32 -11.71
CA GLU A 72 -3.18 11.94 -12.77
C GLU A 72 -2.55 10.56 -12.49
N MET A 73 -2.13 10.31 -11.24
CA MET A 73 -1.57 9.03 -10.83
C MET A 73 -2.54 7.88 -11.06
N TYR A 74 -3.81 8.05 -10.69
CA TYR A 74 -4.84 7.02 -10.82
C TYR A 74 -5.50 6.95 -12.21
N THR A 75 -5.12 7.82 -13.15
CA THR A 75 -5.61 7.73 -14.54
C THR A 75 -5.27 6.37 -15.15
N GLY A 76 -6.26 5.74 -15.80
CA GLY A 76 -6.10 4.40 -16.39
C GLY A 76 -5.88 3.29 -15.36
N TRP A 77 -6.31 3.49 -14.11
CA TRP A 77 -6.34 2.43 -13.12
C TRP A 77 -7.30 1.32 -13.54
N ALA A 78 -6.90 0.08 -13.28
CA ALA A 78 -7.72 -1.10 -13.50
C ALA A 78 -7.28 -2.23 -12.58
N LYS A 79 -8.23 -3.10 -12.23
CA LYS A 79 -7.95 -4.37 -11.54
C LYS A 79 -6.97 -5.22 -12.33
N VAL A 80 -6.26 -6.08 -11.62
CA VAL A 80 -5.25 -6.96 -12.20
C VAL A 80 -5.89 -8.07 -13.03
N GLU A 81 -5.44 -8.23 -14.27
CA GLU A 81 -5.85 -9.36 -15.11
C GLU A 81 -5.08 -10.63 -14.72
N ARG A 82 -5.74 -11.50 -13.95
CA ARG A 82 -5.13 -12.70 -13.32
C ARG A 82 -4.75 -13.83 -14.29
N THR A 83 -5.12 -13.71 -15.57
CA THR A 83 -4.80 -14.69 -16.62
C THR A 83 -3.44 -14.43 -17.26
N GLN A 84 -2.88 -13.23 -17.07
CA GLN A 84 -1.61 -12.83 -17.65
C GLN A 84 -0.43 -13.56 -16.97
N PRO A 85 0.68 -13.80 -17.68
CA PRO A 85 1.85 -14.44 -17.10
C PRO A 85 2.66 -13.43 -16.26
N LEU A 86 3.07 -13.86 -15.07
CA LEU A 86 3.92 -13.07 -14.17
C LEU A 86 5.40 -13.34 -14.47
N LYS A 87 6.19 -12.29 -14.67
CA LYS A 87 7.63 -12.39 -15.00
C LYS A 87 8.47 -11.54 -14.06
N ILE A 88 9.47 -12.14 -13.42
CA ILE A 88 10.46 -11.40 -12.63
C ILE A 88 11.39 -10.65 -13.56
N ILE A 89 11.57 -9.36 -13.29
CA ILE A 89 12.47 -8.44 -14.00
C ILE A 89 13.77 -8.31 -13.22
N GLY A 90 13.68 -8.02 -11.92
CA GLY A 90 14.82 -7.76 -11.07
C GLY A 90 14.55 -8.10 -9.61
N ILE A 91 15.61 -8.46 -8.89
CA ILE A 91 15.59 -8.67 -7.44
C ILE A 91 16.71 -7.79 -6.89
N HIS A 92 16.34 -6.81 -6.07
CA HIS A 92 17.26 -5.84 -5.50
C HIS A 92 17.35 -6.08 -4.01
N ASN A 93 18.55 -6.45 -3.56
CA ASN A 93 18.82 -6.94 -2.22
C ASN A 93 20.01 -6.19 -1.58
N GLU A 94 20.28 -4.98 -2.06
CA GLU A 94 21.36 -4.12 -1.57
C GLU A 94 21.05 -3.56 -0.17
N ASP A 95 19.77 -3.41 0.16
CA ASP A 95 19.31 -3.02 1.50
C ASP A 95 19.19 -4.26 2.41
N PRO A 96 19.88 -4.29 3.58
CA PRO A 96 19.76 -5.39 4.55
C PRO A 96 18.41 -5.47 5.28
N PHE A 97 17.59 -4.42 5.22
CA PHE A 97 16.29 -4.34 5.90
C PHE A 97 15.10 -4.51 4.96
N THR A 98 15.30 -4.29 3.67
CA THR A 98 14.21 -4.27 2.69
C THR A 98 14.57 -5.09 1.47
N LEU A 99 13.68 -6.01 1.10
CA LEU A 99 13.76 -6.74 -0.15
C LEU A 99 12.85 -6.07 -1.18
N PHE A 100 13.39 -5.75 -2.35
CA PHE A 100 12.62 -5.29 -3.50
C PHE A 100 12.64 -6.33 -4.62
N ILE A 101 11.49 -6.63 -5.20
CA ILE A 101 11.37 -7.48 -6.38
C ILE A 101 10.56 -6.70 -7.44
N GLN A 102 11.18 -6.44 -8.57
CA GLN A 102 10.50 -5.91 -9.75
C GLN A 102 10.00 -7.05 -10.63
N PHE A 103 8.74 -6.97 -11.02
CA PHE A 103 8.12 -7.96 -11.89
C PHE A 103 7.07 -7.31 -12.79
N SER A 104 6.70 -8.01 -13.86
CA SER A 104 5.58 -7.62 -14.71
C SER A 104 4.47 -8.66 -14.67
N LEU A 105 3.28 -8.20 -15.02
CA LEU A 105 2.11 -9.03 -15.33
C LEU A 105 1.48 -8.47 -16.61
N GLY A 106 1.66 -9.18 -17.71
CA GLY A 106 1.41 -8.63 -19.05
C GLY A 106 2.29 -7.40 -19.29
N GLU A 107 1.66 -6.28 -19.65
CA GLU A 107 2.33 -5.00 -19.94
C GLU A 107 2.48 -4.09 -18.70
N ARG A 108 1.94 -4.50 -17.55
CA ARG A 108 1.99 -3.73 -16.30
C ARG A 108 3.17 -4.17 -15.46
N TYR A 109 3.73 -3.23 -14.71
CA TYR A 109 4.95 -3.42 -13.93
C TYR A 109 4.70 -3.11 -12.47
N PHE A 110 5.37 -3.85 -11.61
CA PHE A 110 5.11 -3.84 -10.18
C PHE A 110 6.40 -3.95 -9.38
N ILE A 111 6.37 -3.33 -8.21
CA ILE A 111 7.40 -3.44 -7.19
C ILE A 111 6.76 -4.13 -5.98
N TYR A 112 7.28 -5.31 -5.65
CA TYR A 112 7.07 -5.94 -4.36
C TYR A 112 8.12 -5.42 -3.39
N GLU A 113 7.68 -5.03 -2.20
CA GLU A 113 8.53 -4.58 -1.10
C GLU A 113 8.22 -5.39 0.15
N ARG A 114 9.28 -5.89 0.80
CA ARG A 114 9.18 -6.61 2.07
C ARG A 114 10.13 -6.01 3.09
N GLY A 115 9.56 -5.47 4.16
CA GLY A 115 10.31 -4.96 5.30
C GLY A 115 10.60 -6.04 6.33
N ARG A 116 11.87 -6.23 6.68
CA ARG A 116 12.31 -7.22 7.68
C ARG A 116 11.81 -6.89 9.09
N GLY A 117 11.79 -5.61 9.45
CA GLY A 117 11.41 -5.11 10.78
C GLY A 117 9.91 -4.85 10.95
N SER A 118 9.24 -4.35 9.91
CA SER A 118 7.82 -3.96 9.96
C SER A 118 6.86 -5.13 9.80
N ARG A 119 7.35 -6.33 9.45
CA ARG A 119 6.52 -7.50 9.10
C ARG A 119 5.46 -7.21 8.05
N SER A 120 5.75 -6.26 7.16
CA SER A 120 4.86 -5.81 6.10
C SER A 120 5.39 -6.24 4.75
N GLU A 121 4.45 -6.52 3.86
CA GLU A 121 4.65 -6.79 2.45
C GLU A 121 3.67 -5.93 1.69
N THR A 122 4.15 -5.25 0.66
CA THR A 122 3.30 -4.45 -0.21
C THR A 122 3.65 -4.67 -1.68
N VAL A 123 2.68 -4.44 -2.55
CA VAL A 123 2.88 -4.39 -4.00
C VAL A 123 2.32 -3.09 -4.53
N ARG A 124 3.14 -2.37 -5.29
CA ARG A 124 2.77 -1.11 -5.96
C ARG A 124 2.98 -1.24 -7.44
N GLU A 125 2.09 -0.64 -8.22
CA GLU A 125 2.25 -0.52 -9.67
C GLU A 125 3.25 0.60 -10.00
N GLU A 126 4.17 0.32 -10.92
CA GLU A 126 5.16 1.26 -11.41
C GLU A 126 4.69 1.91 -12.73
N LEU A 127 4.41 3.21 -12.67
CA LEU A 127 3.92 4.03 -13.77
C LEU A 127 5.10 4.69 -14.51
N PHE A 128 5.51 4.11 -15.62
CA PHE A 128 6.59 4.67 -16.44
C PHE A 128 6.20 6.01 -17.08
N GLY A 129 7.19 6.88 -17.26
CA GLY A 129 7.00 8.21 -17.85
C GLY A 129 6.34 9.23 -16.92
N ARG A 130 6.00 8.85 -15.68
CA ARG A 130 5.48 9.77 -14.65
C ARG A 130 6.60 10.41 -13.83
N LYS A 131 6.27 11.53 -13.18
CA LYS A 131 7.16 12.20 -12.21
C LYS A 131 7.53 11.23 -11.09
N HIS A 132 8.73 11.37 -10.52
CA HIS A 132 9.25 10.44 -9.51
C HIS A 132 8.30 10.24 -8.31
N HIS A 133 7.66 11.30 -7.83
CA HIS A 133 6.72 11.22 -6.70
C HIS A 133 5.35 10.60 -7.07
N LEU A 134 5.04 10.46 -8.37
CA LEU A 134 3.81 9.81 -8.87
C LEU A 134 4.08 8.46 -9.55
N ARG A 135 5.32 7.96 -9.44
CA ARG A 135 5.74 6.76 -10.16
C ARG A 135 5.13 5.49 -9.59
N LEU A 136 4.73 5.49 -8.31
CA LEU A 136 4.21 4.31 -7.64
C LEU A 136 2.78 4.53 -7.18
N ARG A 137 1.90 3.62 -7.60
CA ARG A 137 0.47 3.65 -7.27
C ARG A 137 0.08 2.41 -6.49
N PHE A 138 -0.76 2.58 -5.48
CA PHE A 138 -1.30 1.46 -4.70
C PHE A 138 -2.39 0.70 -5.45
N LEU A 139 -2.52 -0.58 -5.11
CA LEU A 139 -3.53 -1.48 -5.64
C LEU A 139 -4.62 -1.68 -4.59
N ASN A 140 -5.79 -2.17 -5.01
CA ASN A 140 -6.75 -2.70 -4.04
C ASN A 140 -6.15 -3.91 -3.30
N LYS A 141 -6.73 -4.21 -2.14
CA LYS A 141 -6.21 -5.24 -1.24
C LYS A 141 -6.28 -6.65 -1.84
N GLU A 142 -7.24 -6.91 -2.73
CA GLU A 142 -7.37 -8.23 -3.36
C GLU A 142 -6.27 -8.48 -4.36
N ASP A 143 -5.99 -7.50 -5.22
CA ASP A 143 -4.96 -7.57 -6.25
C ASP A 143 -3.57 -7.59 -5.62
N GLU A 144 -3.33 -6.78 -4.59
CA GLU A 144 -2.08 -6.84 -3.82
C GLU A 144 -1.86 -8.25 -3.23
N LYS A 145 -2.86 -8.82 -2.56
CA LYS A 145 -2.77 -10.18 -2.00
C LYS A 145 -2.55 -11.23 -3.09
N TYR A 146 -3.28 -11.13 -4.20
CA TYR A 146 -3.13 -12.04 -5.33
C TYR A 146 -1.70 -12.00 -5.88
N LEU A 147 -1.15 -10.81 -6.14
CA LEU A 147 0.19 -10.64 -6.69
C LEU A 147 1.26 -11.15 -5.72
N ILE A 148 1.15 -10.87 -4.41
CA ILE A 148 2.06 -11.41 -3.40
C ILE A 148 2.01 -12.94 -3.40
N ALA A 149 0.82 -13.53 -3.44
CA ALA A 149 0.66 -14.98 -3.48
C ALA A 149 1.29 -15.57 -4.75
N ALA A 150 0.95 -15.03 -5.93
CA ALA A 150 1.48 -15.47 -7.21
C ALA A 150 3.02 -15.38 -7.25
N LEU A 151 3.59 -14.29 -6.76
CA LEU A 151 5.04 -14.08 -6.71
C LEU A 151 5.73 -15.16 -5.86
N ARG A 152 5.13 -15.59 -4.74
CA ARG A 152 5.68 -16.67 -3.88
C ARG A 152 5.68 -18.05 -4.53
N PHE A 153 4.90 -18.26 -5.59
CA PHE A 153 4.93 -19.50 -6.36
C PHE A 153 6.01 -19.49 -7.45
N LEU A 154 6.60 -18.34 -7.78
CA LEU A 154 7.74 -18.28 -8.69
C LEU A 154 9.03 -18.74 -7.97
N PRO A 155 9.76 -19.75 -8.49
CA PRO A 155 10.92 -20.31 -7.81
C PRO A 155 11.99 -19.28 -7.41
N LYS A 156 12.28 -18.32 -8.30
CA LYS A 156 13.29 -17.27 -8.06
C LYS A 156 12.86 -16.32 -6.94
N ALA A 157 11.62 -15.85 -6.95
CA ALA A 157 11.11 -14.96 -5.92
C ALA A 157 10.92 -15.69 -4.58
N LYS A 158 10.39 -16.92 -4.59
CA LYS A 158 10.31 -17.78 -3.39
C LYS A 158 11.67 -17.90 -2.69
N LYS A 159 12.72 -18.17 -3.47
CA LYS A 159 14.09 -18.26 -2.96
C LYS A 159 14.55 -16.92 -2.35
N ALA A 160 14.34 -15.80 -3.05
CA ALA A 160 14.73 -14.47 -2.55
C ALA A 160 13.99 -14.09 -1.25
N ILE A 161 12.66 -14.29 -1.20
CA ILE A 161 11.85 -14.04 -0.02
C ILE A 161 12.32 -14.91 1.16
N GLY A 162 12.72 -16.16 0.90
CA GLY A 162 13.26 -17.05 1.92
C GLY A 162 14.56 -16.55 2.56
N PHE A 163 15.40 -15.80 1.83
CA PHE A 163 16.61 -15.18 2.39
C PHE A 163 16.34 -13.92 3.21
N TYR A 164 15.12 -13.37 3.14
CA TYR A 164 14.69 -12.21 3.91
C TYR A 164 13.55 -12.58 4.88
N PRO A 165 13.80 -13.49 5.84
CA PRO A 165 12.81 -13.83 6.85
C PRO A 165 12.53 -12.61 7.72
N TYR A 166 11.32 -12.54 8.26
CA TYR A 166 11.00 -11.52 9.26
C TYR A 166 11.95 -11.61 10.44
N ALA A 167 12.27 -10.47 11.05
CA ALA A 167 12.95 -10.47 12.31
C ALA A 167 12.14 -11.34 13.31
N PRO A 168 12.81 -12.22 14.08
CA PRO A 168 12.13 -12.91 15.17
C PRO A 168 11.46 -11.83 16.02
N ALA A 169 10.19 -12.06 16.39
CA ALA A 169 9.54 -11.14 17.31
C ALA A 169 10.45 -11.07 18.52
N ALA A 170 10.74 -9.86 19.00
CA ALA A 170 11.44 -9.72 20.27
C ALA A 170 10.67 -10.59 21.26
N ARG A 171 11.25 -11.73 21.62
CA ARG A 171 10.72 -12.52 22.72
C ARG A 171 10.84 -11.55 23.87
N SER A 172 9.71 -11.13 24.42
CA SER A 172 9.69 -10.57 25.76
C SER A 172 10.41 -11.61 26.62
N SER A 173 11.69 -11.39 26.88
CA SER A 173 12.47 -12.18 27.81
C SER A 173 11.82 -11.92 29.15
N GLY A 174 10.82 -12.73 29.48
CA GLY A 174 10.34 -12.83 30.84
C GLY A 174 11.57 -13.10 31.68
N CYS A 175 11.92 -12.14 32.53
CA CYS A 175 12.86 -12.33 33.61
C CYS A 175 12.41 -13.57 34.40
N GLN A 176 12.98 -14.73 34.08
CA GLN A 176 13.04 -15.82 35.04
C GLN A 176 14.06 -15.35 36.09
N ARG A 177 13.53 -14.91 37.23
CA ARG A 177 14.32 -14.56 38.41
C ARG A 177 15.25 -15.73 38.77
N PRO A 178 16.54 -15.49 39.06
CA PRO A 178 17.36 -16.48 39.73
C PRO A 178 17.06 -16.45 41.24
N GLY A 179 16.89 -17.62 41.87
CA GLY A 179 16.88 -17.71 43.32
C GLY A 179 16.00 -18.82 43.90
N THR A 180 16.38 -20.08 43.72
CA THR A 180 16.03 -21.12 44.69
C THR A 180 17.03 -21.04 45.85
N CYS A 181 16.60 -20.48 46.97
CA CYS A 181 17.20 -20.76 48.28
C CYS A 181 16.74 -22.16 48.73
N GLY A 182 17.68 -22.99 49.17
CA GLY A 182 17.39 -24.25 49.83
C GLY A 182 18.69 -24.89 50.34
N ARG A 183 18.97 -24.67 51.63
CA ARG A 183 19.70 -25.63 52.45
C ARG A 183 18.71 -26.68 52.93
#